data_AF-A0A927AYY4-F1
#
_entry.id   AF-A0A927AYY4-F1
#
_cell.length_a   1.000
_cell.length_b   1.000
_cell.length_c   1.000
_cell.angle_alpha   90.00
_cell.angle_beta   90.00
_cell.angle_gamma   90.00
#
_symmetry.space_group_name_H-M   'P 1'
#
loop_
_entity.id
_entity.type
_entity.pdbx_description
1 polymer ?
#
loop_
_entity_poly.entity_id
_entity_poly.type
_entity_poly.pdbx_seq_one_letter_code
_entity_poly.pdbx_strand_id
1 'polypeptide(L)' 'MKAATERKIIRWFHILASIPILGYIYGPVASMPEPAFAVKFVILPLVVLSGFWLWLGHYIKKWYRTGWGRSHKRVNFARK' A
#
# COMPACT_ATOMS: atom_id res chain seq x y z
N MET A 1 -10.27 -11.81 -8.07
CA MET A 1 -9.01 -11.62 -8.84
C MET A 1 -7.84 -12.19 -8.04
N LYS A 2 -6.76 -12.66 -8.68
CA LYS A 2 -5.57 -13.13 -7.94
C LYS A 2 -5.12 -12.02 -6.96
N ALA A 3 -4.92 -12.35 -5.69
CA ALA A 3 -4.44 -11.40 -4.66
C ALA A 3 -3.11 -10.72 -5.02
N ALA A 4 -2.35 -11.30 -5.96
CA ALA A 4 -1.15 -10.71 -6.54
C ALA A 4 -1.46 -9.53 -7.50
N THR A 5 -2.54 -9.63 -8.27
CA THR A 5 -2.96 -8.59 -9.23
C THR A 5 -3.48 -7.35 -8.52
N GLU A 6 -4.26 -7.53 -7.46
CA GLU A 6 -4.81 -6.43 -6.66
C GLU A 6 -3.69 -5.58 -6.00
N ARG A 7 -2.67 -6.24 -5.45
CA ARG A 7 -1.49 -5.55 -4.90
C ARG A 7 -0.71 -4.77 -5.96
N LYS A 8 -0.66 -5.30 -7.19
CA LYS A 8 0.03 -4.63 -8.31
C LYS A 8 -0.73 -3.37 -8.72
N ILE A 9 -2.06 -3.44 -8.79
CA ILE A 9 -2.94 -2.30 -9.09
C ILE A 9 -2.79 -1.21 -8.03
N ILE A 10 -2.91 -1.55 -6.74
CA ILE A 10 -2.82 -0.56 -5.65
C ILE A 10 -1.44 0.09 -5.62
N ARG A 11 -0.37 -0.68 -5.87
CA ARG A 11 1.00 -0.12 -5.94
C ARG A 11 1.16 0.84 -7.11
N TRP A 12 0.67 0.49 -8.29
CA TRP A 12 0.72 1.39 -9.45
C TRP A 12 -0.12 2.64 -9.24
N PHE A 13 -1.32 2.49 -8.67
CA PHE A 13 -2.18 3.60 -8.30
C PHE A 13 -1.49 4.55 -7.31
N HIS A 14 -0.83 4.02 -6.27
CA HIS A 14 -0.10 4.81 -5.28
C HIS A 14 1.05 5.62 -5.92
N ILE A 15 1.79 5.02 -6.87
CA ILE A 15 2.86 5.72 -7.60
C ILE A 15 2.28 6.81 -8.50
N LEU A 16 1.19 6.55 -9.22
CA LEU A 16 0.56 7.55 -10.08
C LEU A 16 -0.06 8.69 -9.28
N ALA A 17 -0.75 8.38 -8.18
CA ALA A 17 -1.40 9.36 -7.31
C ALA A 17 -0.41 10.21 -6.51
N SER A 18 0.86 9.80 -6.37
CA SER A 18 1.90 10.62 -5.73
C SER A 18 2.54 11.65 -6.68
N ILE A 19 2.41 11.50 -8.00
CA ILE A 19 2.94 12.48 -8.97
C ILE A 19 2.31 13.87 -8.81
N PRO A 20 0.97 14.03 -8.69
CA PRO A 20 0.36 15.34 -8.44
C PRO A 20 0.82 16.01 -7.14
N ILE A 21 1.19 15.22 -6.12
CA ILE A 21 1.73 15.75 -4.86
C ILE A 21 3.09 16.41 -5.10
N LEU A 22 3.94 15.81 -5.94
CA LEU A 22 5.22 16.42 -6.33
C LEU A 22 5.00 17.71 -7.14
N GLY A 23 4.02 17.71 -8.05
CA GLY A 23 3.62 18.93 -8.77
C GLY A 23 3.07 20.03 -7.85
N TYR A 24 2.47 19.66 -6.72
CA TYR A 24 2.04 20.60 -5.68
C TYR A 24 3.21 21.14 -4.85
N ILE A 25 4.21 20.32 -4.51
CA ILE A 25 5.37 20.77 -3.71
C ILE A 25 6.35 21.62 -4.55
N TYR A 26 6.62 21.21 -5.79
CA TYR A 26 7.67 21.80 -6.62
C TYR A 26 7.16 22.59 -7.82
N GLY A 27 5.87 22.53 -8.13
CA GLY A 27 5.28 23.12 -9.33
C GLY A 27 4.26 24.22 -9.05
N PRO A 28 3.74 24.86 -10.12
CA PRO A 28 2.76 25.94 -10.04
C PRO A 28 1.37 25.46 -9.58
N VAL A 29 1.20 24.17 -9.28
CA VAL A 29 -0.08 23.63 -8.79
C VAL A 29 -0.43 24.23 -7.41
N ALA A 30 0.56 24.69 -6.65
CA ALA A 30 0.34 25.42 -5.41
C ALA A 30 -0.16 26.86 -5.60
N SER A 31 0.16 27.51 -6.72
CA SER A 31 -0.28 28.89 -6.98
C SER A 31 -1.72 28.97 -7.51
N MET A 32 -2.27 27.86 -8.00
CA MET A 32 -3.66 27.76 -8.41
C MET A 32 -4.53 27.19 -7.27
N PRO A 33 -5.53 27.94 -6.76
CA PRO A 33 -6.28 27.56 -5.56
C PRO A 33 -7.15 26.30 -5.74
N GLU A 34 -7.77 26.14 -6.92
CA GLU A 34 -8.59 24.99 -7.31
C GLU A 34 -7.82 23.64 -7.21
N PRO A 35 -6.70 23.45 -7.96
CA PRO A 35 -5.95 22.20 -7.90
C PRO A 35 -5.18 22.01 -6.59
N ALA A 36 -4.75 23.09 -5.92
CA ALA A 36 -4.17 23.01 -4.59
C ALA A 36 -5.13 22.38 -3.57
N PHE A 37 -6.42 22.73 -3.62
CA PHE A 37 -7.43 22.16 -2.74
C PHE A 37 -7.68 20.69 -3.04
N ALA A 38 -7.80 20.33 -4.32
CA ALA A 38 -7.96 18.95 -4.76
C ALA A 38 -6.79 18.06 -4.31
N VAL A 39 -5.55 18.54 -4.42
CA VAL A 39 -4.38 17.77 -3.99
C VAL A 39 -4.40 17.54 -2.47
N LYS A 40 -4.74 18.56 -1.67
CA LYS A 40 -4.77 18.47 -0.21
C LYS A 40 -5.88 17.56 0.33
N PHE A 41 -7.10 17.72 -0.18
CA PHE A 41 -8.28 17.08 0.40
C PHE A 41 -8.71 15.79 -0.31
N VAL A 42 -8.20 15.53 -1.52
CA VAL A 42 -8.55 14.32 -2.29
C VAL A 42 -7.33 13.46 -2.54
N ILE A 43 -6.30 13.99 -3.21
CA ILE A 43 -5.13 13.21 -3.62
C ILE A 43 -4.32 12.72 -2.40
N LEU A 44 -4.02 13.62 -1.46
CA LEU A 44 -3.26 13.31 -0.24
C LEU A 44 -3.91 12.18 0.57
N PRO A 45 -5.19 12.25 0.97
CA PRO A 45 -5.82 11.15 1.71
C PRO A 45 -5.93 9.86 0.88
N LEU A 46 -6.15 9.93 -0.43
CA LEU A 46 -6.15 8.72 -1.29
C LEU A 46 -4.77 8.05 -1.33
N VAL A 47 -3.69 8.82 -1.42
CA VAL A 47 -2.31 8.31 -1.38
C VAL A 47 -2.01 7.70 0.00
N VAL A 48 -2.42 8.36 1.08
CA VAL A 48 -2.23 7.83 2.44
C VAL A 48 -3.00 6.52 2.64
N LEU A 49 -4.28 6.45 2.25
CA LEU A 49 -5.10 5.25 2.35
C LEU A 49 -4.53 4.09 1.53
N SER A 50 -4.11 4.35 0.28
CA SER A 50 -3.49 3.33 -0.56
C SER A 50 -2.14 2.83 -0.01
N GLY A 51 -1.33 3.72 0.57
CA GLY A 51 -0.08 3.36 1.26
C GLY A 51 -0.34 2.51 2.50
N PHE A 52 -1.35 2.89 3.30
CA PHE A 52 -1.75 2.15 4.48
C PHE A 52 -2.26 0.75 4.13
N TRP A 53 -3.02 0.63 3.03
CA TRP A 53 -3.51 -0.66 2.53
C TRP A 53 -2.37 -1.61 2.10
N LEU A 54 -1.34 -1.07 1.44
CA LEU A 54 -0.14 -1.83 1.08
C LEU A 54 0.61 -2.33 2.32
N TRP A 55 0.67 -1.52 3.38
CA TRP A 55 1.33 -1.87 4.64
C TRP A 55 0.55 -2.95 5.42
N LEU A 56 -0.76 -2.77 5.59
CA LEU A 56 -1.61 -3.68 6.35
C LEU A 56 -1.70 -5.06 5.69
N GLY A 57 -1.79 -5.10 4.36
CA GLY A 57 -1.79 -6.36 3.60
C GLY A 57 -0.48 -7.13 3.67
N HIS A 58 0.65 -6.49 4.00
CA HIS A 58 1.91 -7.18 4.30
C HIS A 58 1.92 -7.72 5.72
N TYR A 59 1.44 -6.94 6.70
CA TYR A 59 1.38 -7.33 8.11
C TYR A 59 0.48 -8.54 8.34
N ILE A 60 -0.71 -8.58 7.72
CA ILE A 60 -1.65 -9.72 7.83
C ILE A 60 -1.00 -11.00 7.29
N LYS A 61 -0.36 -10.94 6.11
CA LYS A 61 0.32 -12.11 5.53
C LYS A 61 1.51 -12.57 6.39
N LYS A 62 2.23 -11.63 6.99
CA LYS A 62 3.31 -11.94 7.95
C LYS A 62 2.74 -12.64 9.19
N TRP A 63 1.65 -12.12 9.75
CA TRP A 63 0.99 -12.65 10.94
C TRP A 63 0.46 -14.07 10.72
N TYR A 64 -0.22 -14.34 9.60
CA TYR A 64 -0.65 -15.70 9.24
C TYR A 64 0.53 -16.69 9.09
N ARG A 65 1.66 -16.24 8.53
CA ARG A 65 2.84 -17.09 8.34
C ARG A 65 3.60 -17.36 9.64
N THR A 66 3.54 -16.45 10.61
CA THR A 66 4.20 -16.62 11.92
C THR A 66 3.33 -17.28 12.97
N GLY A 67 2.00 -17.13 12.91
CA GLY A 67 1.08 -17.61 13.95
C GLY A 67 0.61 -19.06 13.84
N TRP A 68 0.55 -19.65 12.64
CA TRP A 68 -0.10 -20.97 12.47
C TRP A 68 0.66 -22.00 11.62
N GLY A 69 1.60 -21.57 10.77
CA GLY A 69 2.25 -22.45 9.78
C GLY A 69 3.44 -23.28 10.26
N ARG A 70 3.90 -23.11 11.52
CA ARG A 70 5.13 -23.74 12.02
C ARG A 70 4.92 -24.91 13.00
N SER A 71 3.68 -25.25 13.35
CA SER A 71 3.42 -26.31 14.34
C SER A 71 3.38 -27.73 13.74
N HIS A 72 3.08 -27.89 12.44
CA HIS A 72 2.83 -29.23 11.88
C HIS A 72 4.00 -29.87 11.11
N LYS A 73 5.15 -29.17 10.95
CA LYS A 73 6.33 -29.70 10.22
C LYS A 73 7.56 -29.97 11.09
N ARG A 74 7.40 -30.08 12.42
CA ARG A 74 8.52 -30.47 13.29
C ARG A 74 8.39 -31.82 13.98
N VAL A 75 7.26 -32.51 13.82
CA VAL A 75 7.04 -33.82 14.48
C VAL A 75 7.49 -35.01 13.62
N ASN A 76 7.56 -34.85 12.29
CA ASN A 76 7.93 -35.96 11.39
C ASN A 76 9.44 -36.09 11.11
N PHE A 77 10.27 -35.14 11.54
CA PHE A 77 11.73 -35.24 11.37
C PHE A 77 12.43 -35.88 12.59
N ALA A 78 11.77 -35.95 13.74
CA ALA A 78 12.30 -36.57 14.95
C ALA A 78 11.98 -38.09 15.04
N ARG A 79 11.45 -38.68 13.96
CA ARG A 79 11.06 -40.09 13.87
C ARG A 79 11.66 -40.75 12.63
N LYS A 80 12.92 -40.43 12.32
CA LYS A 80 13.71 -41.09 11.27
C LYS A 80 15.11 -41.35 11.77
#